data_AF-A0A165SJV6-F1
#
_entry.id   AF-A0A165SJV6-F1
#
_cell.length_a   1.000
_cell.length_b   1.000
_cell.length_c   1.000
_cell.angle_alpha   90.00
_cell.angle_beta   90.00
_cell.angle_gamma   90.00
#
_symmetry.space_group_name_H-M   'P 1'
#
loop_
_entity.id
_entity.type
_entity.pdbx_description
1 polymer ?
#
loop_
_entity_poly.entity_id
_entity_poly.type
_entity_poly.pdbx_seq_one_letter_code
_entity_poly.pdbx_strand_id
1 'polypeptide(L)'
;MQSIPLVLVLLLAACTESEPAASDTAAGNPPSARPMDEVPAKQLLANGAREYRFGNGCVIVLQARQAVMSRENAACELYQRDIALLYAAGD
;
A
#
# COMPACT_ATOMS: atom_id res chain seq x y z
N MET A 1 17.50 29.74 39.72
CA MET A 1 16.16 29.11 39.79
C MET A 1 15.52 29.28 38.43
N GLN A 2 15.62 28.25 37.59
CA GLN A 2 15.23 28.29 36.17
C GLN A 2 14.03 27.36 36.01
N SER A 3 12.87 27.97 35.83
CA SER A 3 11.57 27.27 35.78
C SER A 3 11.48 26.47 34.49
N ILE A 4 11.60 25.15 34.59
CA ILE A 4 11.40 24.22 33.48
C ILE A 4 9.88 24.20 33.18
N PRO A 5 9.43 24.53 31.97
CA PRO A 5 8.01 24.57 31.66
C PRO A 5 7.43 23.16 31.62
N LEU A 6 6.47 22.92 32.51
CA LEU A 6 5.69 21.68 32.72
C LEU A 6 5.02 21.13 31.43
N VAL A 7 4.96 21.94 30.37
CA VAL A 7 4.34 21.61 29.08
C VAL A 7 5.11 20.52 28.32
N LEU A 8 6.43 20.39 28.53
CA LEU A 8 7.26 19.44 27.77
C LEU A 8 7.05 17.97 28.18
N VAL A 9 6.52 17.70 29.38
CA VAL A 9 6.35 16.33 29.90
C VAL A 9 5.09 15.64 29.35
N LEU A 10 4.08 16.39 28.92
CA LEU A 10 2.79 15.82 28.46
C LEU A 10 2.80 15.26 27.03
N LEU A 11 3.82 15.58 26.22
CA LEU A 11 3.86 15.19 24.79
C LEU A 11 4.46 13.79 24.54
N LEU A 12 5.11 13.16 25.53
CA LEU A 12 5.80 11.86 25.35
C LEU A 12 4.93 10.63 25.65
N ALA A 13 3.67 10.78 26.06
CA ALA A 13 2.83 9.67 26.50
C ALA A 13 1.89 9.09 25.41
N ALA A 14 1.92 9.61 24.17
CA ALA A 14 0.93 9.28 23.15
C ALA A 14 1.33 8.17 22.15
N CYS A 15 2.49 7.52 22.30
CA CYS A 15 2.93 6.45 21.40
C CYS A 15 3.12 5.12 22.14
N THR A 16 2.03 4.54 22.64
CA THR A 16 2.00 3.11 22.97
C THR A 16 0.79 2.47 22.31
N GLU A 17 0.87 2.33 20.98
CA GLU A 17 -0.04 1.46 20.25
C GLU A 17 0.35 0.01 20.62
N SER A 18 -0.44 -0.62 21.48
CA SER A 18 -0.32 -2.05 21.77
C SER A 18 -1.02 -2.82 20.66
N GLU A 19 -0.24 -3.36 19.72
CA GLU A 19 -0.72 -4.36 18.76
C GLU A 19 -1.13 -5.63 19.51
N PRO A 20 -2.36 -6.15 19.35
CA PRO A 20 -2.69 -7.46 19.83
C PRO A 20 -1.99 -8.48 18.92
N ALA A 21 -1.08 -9.26 19.49
CA ALA A 21 -0.46 -10.40 18.82
C ALA A 21 -1.54 -11.43 18.47
N ALA A 22 -2.02 -11.39 17.23
CA ALA A 22 -2.84 -12.45 16.67
C ALA A 22 -1.98 -13.72 16.58
N SER A 23 -2.31 -14.70 17.43
CA SER A 23 -1.72 -16.03 17.41
C SER A 23 -2.27 -16.82 16.23
N ASP A 24 -1.50 -16.92 15.15
CA ASP A 24 -1.81 -17.84 14.05
C ASP A 24 -1.07 -19.17 14.24
N THR A 25 -1.79 -20.14 14.80
CA THR A 25 -1.48 -21.56 14.61
C THR A 25 -2.62 -22.18 13.82
N ALA A 26 -2.41 -22.43 12.51
CA ALA A 26 -2.71 -23.70 11.85
C ALA A 26 -2.60 -23.61 10.31
N ALA A 27 -1.77 -24.50 9.77
CA ALA A 27 -1.89 -25.18 8.48
C ALA A 27 -1.84 -24.35 7.18
N GLY A 28 -0.66 -24.36 6.54
CA GLY A 28 -0.59 -24.97 5.21
C GLY A 28 -0.67 -24.07 3.97
N ASN A 29 -0.31 -22.79 4.06
CA ASN A 29 0.11 -22.01 2.89
C ASN A 29 1.21 -21.03 3.36
N PRO A 30 2.28 -20.75 2.58
CA PRO A 30 3.15 -19.61 2.91
C PRO A 30 2.25 -18.39 3.07
N PRO A 31 2.53 -17.46 4.01
CA PRO A 31 1.69 -16.31 4.22
C PRO A 31 1.57 -15.59 2.88
N SER A 32 0.42 -15.73 2.22
CA SER A 32 0.09 -14.82 1.13
C SER A 32 0.14 -13.45 1.78
N ALA A 33 0.93 -12.54 1.22
CA ALA A 33 0.93 -11.15 1.65
C ALA A 33 -0.54 -10.75 1.88
N ARG A 34 -0.85 -10.12 3.02
CA ARG A 34 -2.22 -9.65 3.24
C ARG A 34 -2.60 -8.83 2.00
N PRO A 35 -3.84 -8.84 1.52
CA PRO A 35 -4.19 -8.19 0.24
C PRO A 35 -3.63 -6.76 0.08
N MET A 36 -3.57 -5.99 1.18
CA MET A 36 -3.02 -4.63 1.20
C MET A 36 -1.47 -4.54 1.16
N ASP A 37 -0.76 -5.61 1.46
CA ASP A 37 0.70 -5.71 1.41
C ASP A 37 1.20 -6.18 0.02
N GLU A 38 0.30 -6.36 -0.96
CA GLU A 38 0.67 -6.75 -2.32
C GLU A 38 1.45 -5.62 -3.02
N VAL A 39 2.58 -5.98 -3.64
CA VAL A 39 3.45 -5.04 -4.36
C VAL A 39 3.36 -5.33 -5.87
N PRO A 40 2.84 -4.41 -6.69
CA PRO A 40 2.74 -4.64 -8.13
C PRO A 40 4.10 -4.52 -8.82
N ALA A 41 4.31 -5.33 -9.86
CA ALA A 41 5.38 -5.12 -10.81
C ALA A 41 5.01 -3.98 -11.77
N LYS A 42 5.83 -2.93 -11.82
CA LYS A 42 5.62 -1.76 -12.68
C LYS A 42 6.37 -1.89 -14.01
N GLN A 43 5.72 -1.49 -15.11
CA GLN A 43 6.34 -1.33 -16.43
C GLN A 43 5.89 -0.02 -17.10
N LEU A 44 6.83 0.67 -17.77
CA LEU A 44 6.50 1.78 -18.66
C LEU A 44 6.23 1.23 -20.08
N LEU A 45 5.10 1.60 -20.65
CA LEU A 45 4.70 1.24 -22.01
C LEU A 45 5.29 2.23 -23.03
N ALA A 46 5.34 1.83 -24.31
CA ALA A 46 5.89 2.66 -25.39
C ALA A 46 5.15 4.00 -25.57
N ASN A 47 3.87 4.07 -25.21
CA ASN A 47 3.06 5.29 -25.23
C ASN A 47 3.21 6.15 -23.96
N GLY A 48 4.14 5.79 -23.06
CA GLY A 48 4.37 6.45 -21.79
C GLY A 48 3.37 6.07 -20.68
N ALA A 49 2.36 5.25 -20.96
CA ALA A 49 1.47 4.74 -19.93
C ALA A 49 2.22 3.82 -18.95
N ARG A 50 1.70 3.70 -17.73
CA ARG A 50 2.29 2.88 -16.67
C ARG A 50 1.41 1.67 -16.45
N GLU A 51 1.98 0.49 -16.57
CA GLU A 51 1.31 -0.78 -16.30
C GLU A 51 1.75 -1.34 -14.95
N TYR A 52 0.79 -1.78 -14.16
CA TYR A 52 0.95 -2.42 -12.85
C TYR A 52 0.39 -3.83 -12.90
N ARG A 53 1.22 -4.81 -12.56
CA ARG A 53 0.85 -6.23 -12.61
C ARG A 53 0.91 -6.86 -11.22
N PHE A 54 -0.15 -7.58 -10.87
CA PHE A 54 -0.34 -8.23 -9.58
C PHE A 54 -0.25 -9.76 -9.70
N GLY A 55 -0.09 -10.45 -8.56
CA GLY A 55 0.21 -11.88 -8.52
C GLY A 55 -0.92 -12.77 -9.06
N ASN A 56 -2.16 -12.32 -8.96
CA ASN A 56 -3.34 -13.03 -9.50
C ASN A 56 -3.56 -12.82 -11.01
N GLY A 57 -2.66 -12.10 -11.68
CA GLY A 57 -2.80 -11.75 -13.10
C GLY A 57 -3.65 -10.50 -13.35
N CYS A 58 -4.02 -9.75 -12.30
CA CYS A 58 -4.58 -8.41 -12.49
C CYS A 58 -3.55 -7.50 -13.17
N VAL A 59 -4.01 -6.76 -14.18
CA VAL A 59 -3.23 -5.78 -14.92
C VAL A 59 -4.00 -4.47 -14.96
N ILE A 60 -3.36 -3.42 -14.43
CA ILE A 60 -3.91 -2.06 -14.39
C ILE A 60 -2.99 -1.13 -15.18
N VAL A 61 -3.57 -0.42 -16.14
CA VAL A 61 -2.86 0.57 -16.95
C VAL A 61 -3.33 1.96 -16.55
N LEU A 62 -2.40 2.77 -16.07
CA LEU A 62 -2.60 4.18 -15.71
C LEU A 62 -1.98 5.09 -16.77
N GLN A 63 -2.53 6.29 -16.91
CA GLN A 63 -2.02 7.29 -17.84
C GLN A 63 -0.58 7.74 -17.48
N ALA A 64 0.11 8.30 -18.48
CA ALA A 64 1.52 8.64 -18.37
C ALA A 64 1.84 9.69 -17.29
N ARG A 65 1.03 10.75 -17.21
CA ARG A 65 1.31 11.92 -16.35
C ARG A 65 0.37 12.06 -15.17
N GLN A 66 -0.64 11.21 -15.07
CA GLN A 66 -1.69 11.30 -14.06
C GLN A 66 -1.98 9.92 -13.51
N ALA A 67 -2.32 9.83 -12.22
CA ALA A 67 -2.86 8.62 -11.61
C ALA A 67 -4.34 8.45 -12.00
N VAL A 68 -4.60 8.41 -13.31
CA VAL A 68 -5.93 8.17 -13.88
C VAL A 68 -5.90 6.82 -14.54
N MET A 69 -6.84 5.96 -14.14
CA MET A 69 -6.97 4.63 -14.70
C MET A 69 -7.45 4.69 -16.14
N SER A 70 -6.71 4.03 -17.02
CA SER A 70 -7.06 3.88 -18.43
C SER A 70 -7.73 2.54 -18.71
N ARG A 71 -7.19 1.44 -18.16
CA ARG A 71 -7.70 0.08 -18.35
C ARG A 71 -7.42 -0.79 -17.12
N GLU A 72 -8.31 -1.73 -16.88
CA GLU A 72 -8.14 -2.85 -15.96
C GLU A 72 -8.68 -4.13 -16.64
N ASN A 73 -8.20 -5.30 -16.24
CA ASN A 73 -8.73 -6.58 -16.70
C ASN A 73 -9.68 -7.20 -15.66
N ALA A 74 -10.38 -8.27 -16.05
CA ALA A 74 -11.37 -8.92 -15.19
C ALA A 74 -10.78 -9.68 -13.99
N ALA A 75 -9.45 -9.84 -13.92
CA ALA A 75 -8.78 -10.46 -12.78
C ALA A 75 -8.55 -9.46 -11.63
N CYS A 76 -8.83 -8.18 -11.86
CA CYS A 76 -8.60 -7.13 -10.87
C CYS A 76 -9.70 -7.07 -9.81
N GLU A 77 -9.24 -7.09 -8.56
CA GLU A 77 -10.05 -6.75 -7.40
C GLU A 77 -9.92 -5.25 -7.09
N LEU A 78 -10.93 -4.68 -6.42
CA LEU A 78 -10.97 -3.24 -6.13
C LEU A 78 -9.72 -2.74 -5.37
N TYR A 79 -9.19 -3.54 -4.44
CA TYR A 79 -8.02 -3.16 -3.65
C TYR A 79 -6.74 -3.01 -4.51
N GLN A 80 -6.61 -3.81 -5.58
CA GLN A 80 -5.45 -3.74 -6.48
C GLN A 80 -5.47 -2.45 -7.28
N ARG A 81 -6.65 -1.95 -7.63
CA ARG A 81 -6.81 -0.61 -8.21
C ARG A 81 -6.35 0.49 -7.26
N ASP A 82 -6.76 0.41 -6.00
CA ASP A 82 -6.36 1.40 -5.00
C ASP A 82 -4.83 1.36 -4.77
N ILE A 83 -4.23 0.17 -4.69
CA ILE A 83 -2.77 -0.01 -4.63
C ILE A 83 -2.09 0.62 -5.86
N ALA A 84 -2.54 0.31 -7.07
CA ALA A 84 -1.94 0.86 -8.30
C ALA A 84 -1.99 2.40 -8.33
N LEU A 85 -3.11 3.00 -7.89
CA LEU A 85 -3.27 4.45 -7.79
C LEU A 85 -2.32 5.06 -6.75
N LEU A 86 -2.13 4.42 -5.59
CA LEU A 86 -1.18 4.86 -4.57
C LEU A 86 0.26 4.85 -5.09
N TYR A 87 0.69 3.76 -5.75
CA TYR A 87 2.03 3.70 -6.35
C TYR A 87 2.22 4.78 -7.42
N ALA A 88 1.21 5.00 -8.28
CA ALA A 88 1.29 6.01 -9.31
C ALA A 88 1.27 7.46 -8.82
N ALA A 89 0.79 7.71 -7.60
CA ALA A 89 0.83 9.02 -6.97
C ALA A 89 2.20 9.33 -6.33
N GLY A 90 2.99 8.30 -6.01
CA GLY A 90 4.34 8.44 -5.45
C GLY A 90 5.47 8.50 -6.48
N ASP A 91 5.17 8.19 -7.74
CA ASP A 91 6.07 8.30 -8.90
C ASP A 91 6.30 9.75 -9.35
#